data_AF-A0A8S9MWZ3-F1
#
_entry.id   AF-A0A8S9MWZ3-F1
#
_cell.length_a   1.000
_cell.length_b   1.000
_cell.length_c   1.000
_cell.angle_alpha   90.00
_cell.angle_beta   90.00
_cell.angle_gamma   90.00
#
_symmetry.space_group_name_H-M   'P 1'
#
loop_
_entity.id
_entity.type
_entity.pdbx_description
1 polymer ?
#
loop_
_entity_poly.entity_id
_entity_poly.type
_entity_poly.pdbx_seq_one_letter_code
_entity_poly.pdbx_strand_id
1 'polypeptide(L)' 'METSALEATNVENAFKVLTQIYRVTSRKALDHGDDPAALPKGRTINVGSKEDVSGVKKVGCCS' A
#
# COMPACT_ATOMS: atom_id res chain seq x y z
N MET A 1 13.12 31.83 2.74
CA MET A 1 12.90 32.35 1.38
C MET A 1 12.03 33.57 1.53
N GLU A 2 12.50 34.73 1.10
CA GLU A 2 11.73 35.98 1.10
C GLU A 2 10.97 36.10 -0.23
N THR A 3 9.78 36.72 -0.21
CA THR A 3 8.90 36.85 -1.38
C THR A 3 8.43 38.28 -1.54
N SER A 4 8.34 38.75 -2.78
CA SER A 4 7.68 40.02 -3.11
C SER A 4 6.59 39.76 -4.13
N ALA A 5 5.34 40.06 -3.77
CA ALA A 5 4.21 39.92 -4.68
C ALA A 5 4.24 40.98 -5.79
N LEU A 6 4.67 42.21 -5.48
CA LEU A 6 4.77 43.31 -6.45
C LEU A 6 5.80 43.01 -7.53
N GLU A 7 6.98 42.54 -7.11
CA GLU A 7 8.11 42.24 -8.00
C GLU A 7 8.09 40.80 -8.52
N ALA A 8 7.00 40.05 -8.30
CA ALA A 8 6.86 38.62 -8.60
C ALA A 8 8.04 37.72 -8.14
N THR A 9 8.82 38.19 -7.18
CA THR A 9 10.08 37.56 -6.78
C THR A 9 9.79 36.41 -5.81
N ASN A 10 10.30 35.22 -6.13
CA ASN A 10 10.14 33.99 -5.37
C ASN A 10 8.69 33.51 -5.14
N VAL A 11 7.69 34.11 -5.80
CA VAL A 11 6.28 33.70 -5.67
C VAL A 11 6.09 32.25 -6.13
N GLU A 12 6.54 31.91 -7.33
CA GLU A 12 6.45 30.54 -7.88
C GLU A 12 7.26 29.53 -7.06
N ASN A 13 8.45 29.95 -6.61
CA ASN A 13 9.29 29.09 -5.77
C ASN A 13 8.66 28.84 -4.39
N ALA A 14 7.88 29.78 -3.85
CA ALA A 14 7.16 29.58 -2.60
C ALA A 14 6.07 28.51 -2.73
N PHE A 15 5.42 28.39 -3.89
CA PHE A 15 4.43 27.33 -4.15
C PHE A 15 5.03 25.92 -4.22
N LYS A 16 6.35 25.77 -4.44
CA LYS A 16 7.02 24.46 -4.44
C LYS A 16 6.95 23.73 -3.08
N VAL A 17 6.61 24.42 -1.99
CA VAL A 17 6.32 23.77 -0.70
C VAL A 17 5.18 22.76 -0.79
N LEU A 18 4.20 22.97 -1.69
CA LEU A 18 3.10 22.03 -1.94
C LEU A 18 3.61 20.67 -2.43
N THR A 19 4.65 20.67 -3.27
CA THR A 19 5.32 19.44 -3.72
C THR A 19 5.99 18.72 -2.55
N GLN A 20 6.58 19.45 -1.62
CA GLN A 20 7.18 18.86 -0.42
C GLN A 20 6.13 18.23 0.50
N ILE A 21 5.00 18.93 0.71
CA ILE A 21 3.84 18.42 1.46
C ILE A 21 3.34 17.12 0.81
N TYR A 22 3.12 17.12 -0.51
CA TYR A 22 2.71 15.92 -1.25
C TYR A 22 3.67 14.75 -0.99
N ARG A 23 4.98 14.94 -1.16
CA ARG A 23 5.98 13.87 -0.92
C ARG A 23 5.95 13.33 0.50
N VAL A 24 5.77 14.19 1.51
CA VAL A 24 5.69 13.77 2.92
C VAL A 24 4.40 13.00 3.18
N THR A 25 3.25 13.52 2.74
CA THR A 25 1.95 12.87 2.94
C THR A 25 1.83 11.55 2.19
N SER A 26 2.31 11.47 0.94
CA SER A 26 2.35 10.23 0.18
C SER A 26 3.19 9.15 0.86
N ARG A 27 4.31 9.51 1.51
CA ARG A 27 5.09 8.55 2.31
C ARG A 27 4.36 8.14 3.58
N LYS A 28 3.73 9.08 4.30
CA LYS A 28 2.94 8.76 5.51
C LYS A 28 1.73 7.87 5.23
N ALA A 29 1.10 7.99 4.07
CA ALA A 29 0.02 7.10 3.65
C ALA A 29 0.53 5.66 3.45
N LEU A 30 1.79 5.49 3.03
CA LEU A 30 2.45 4.17 2.93
C LEU A 30 2.93 3.65 4.29
N ASP A 31 3.15 4.54 5.25
CA ASP A 31 3.59 4.22 6.63
C ASP A 31 2.44 3.71 7.53
N HIS A 32 1.18 3.84 7.09
CA HIS A 32 0.01 3.21 7.74
C HIS A 32 -0.09 1.69 7.49
N GLY A 33 1.00 1.07 7.03
CA GLY A 33 1.09 -0.34 6.68
C GLY A 33 1.89 -1.20 7.67
N ASP A 34 2.16 -0.73 8.89
CA ASP A 34 2.80 -1.56 9.92
C ASP A 34 1.92 -1.65 11.17
N ASP A 35 0.80 -2.36 11.03
CA ASP A 35 0.48 -3.36 12.04
C ASP A 35 1.23 -4.65 11.64
N PRO A 36 2.40 -4.94 12.23
CA PRO A 36 3.13 -6.18 11.96
C PRO A 36 2.38 -7.43 12.49
N ALA A 37 1.21 -7.27 13.10
CA ALA A 37 0.48 -8.31 13.80
C ALA A 37 -0.72 -8.89 13.02
N ALA A 38 -0.54 -9.33 11.77
CA ALA A 38 -1.15 -10.58 11.29
C ALA A 38 -0.86 -10.79 9.80
N LEU A 39 0.38 -11.15 9.45
CA LEU A 39 0.54 -12.02 8.29
C LEU A 39 -0.29 -13.29 8.58
N PRO A 40 -1.25 -13.69 7.72
CA PRO A 40 -2.00 -14.91 7.94
C PRO A 40 -1.01 -16.07 7.99
N LYS A 41 -0.96 -16.77 9.14
CA LYS A 41 -0.06 -17.91 9.32
C LYS A 41 -0.35 -18.92 8.21
N GLY A 42 0.58 -19.06 7.28
CA GLY A 42 0.49 -20.06 6.22
C GLY A 42 0.30 -21.44 6.82
N ARG A 43 -0.54 -22.28 6.21
CA ARG A 43 -0.75 -23.65 6.63
C ARG A 43 0.16 -24.58 5.84
N THR A 44 0.92 -25.43 6.53
CA THR A 44 1.72 -26.49 5.90
C THR A 44 0.79 -27.50 5.23
N ILE A 45 0.92 -27.67 3.91
CA ILE A 45 0.23 -28.73 3.17
C ILE A 45 1.14 -29.95 3.16
N ASN A 46 0.77 -30.98 3.93
CA ASN A 46 1.45 -32.27 3.89
C ASN A 46 1.05 -33.00 2.60
N VAL A 47 1.95 -33.03 1.61
CA VAL A 47 1.76 -33.81 0.38
C VAL A 47 2.37 -35.20 0.60
N GLY A 48 1.71 -36.00 1.43
CA GLY A 48 2.11 -37.36 1.78
C GLY A 48 1.03 -38.37 1.39
N SER A 49 1.28 -39.10 0.29
CA SER A 49 0.79 -40.44 -0.08
C SER A 49 -0.69 -40.82 0.07
N LYS A 50 -1.36 -40.82 -1.10
CA LYS A 50 -2.12 -41.97 -1.66
C LYS A 50 -3.43 -42.47 -1.04
N GLU A 51 -4.16 -41.75 -0.19
CA GLU A 51 -5.58 -42.08 0.13
C GLU A 51 -6.27 -40.71 0.36
N ASP A 52 -7.20 -40.17 -0.43
CA ASP A 52 -8.42 -40.70 -1.01
C ASP A 52 -8.84 -39.91 -2.27
N VAL A 53 -9.01 -40.59 -3.41
CA VAL A 53 -9.70 -40.05 -4.61
C VAL A 53 -11.21 -40.18 -4.46
N SER A 54 -11.76 -39.79 -3.31
CA SER A 54 -13.21 -39.82 -3.07
C SER A 54 -13.64 -38.59 -2.29
N GLY A 55 -14.02 -37.52 -2.99
CA GLY A 55 -14.71 -36.42 -2.32
C GLY A 55 -14.71 -35.05 -2.96
N VAL A 56 -13.95 -34.79 -4.04
CA VAL A 56 -14.07 -33.50 -4.75
C VAL A 56 -15.28 -33.56 -5.69
N LYS A 57 -16.47 -33.46 -5.08
CA LYS A 57 -17.65 -32.97 -5.79
C LYS A 57 -17.31 -31.59 -6.32
N LYS A 58 -17.12 -31.50 -7.64
CA LYS A 58 -17.27 -30.27 -8.41
C LYS A 58 -18.58 -29.60 -8.00
N VAL A 59 -18.51 -28.54 -7.21
CA VAL A 59 -19.57 -27.52 -7.14
C VAL A 59 -18.86 -26.17 -7.10
N GLY A 60 -19.12 -25.38 -8.14
CA GLY A 60 -18.45 -24.11 -8.38
C GLY A 60 -18.93 -22.96 -7.49
N CYS A 61 -18.12 -21.92 -7.49
CA CYS A 61 -18.47 -20.54 -7.17
C CYS A 61 -17.36 -19.67 -7.80
N CYS A 62 -17.58 -18.54 -8.45
CA CYS A 62 -18.75 -17.67 -8.57
C CYS A 62 -18.66 -16.88 -9.91
N SER A 63 -19.69 -16.08 -10.22
CA SER A 63 -19.72 -15.09 -11.32
C SER A 63 -18.71 -13.95 -11.16
#